data_AF-A0A7L0CB43-F1
#
_entry.id   AF-A0A7L0CB43-F1
#
_cell.length_a   1.000
_cell.length_b   1.000
_cell.length_c   1.000
_cell.angle_alpha   90.00
_cell.angle_beta   90.00
_cell.angle_gamma   90.00
#
_symmetry.space_group_name_H-M   'P 1'
#
loop_
_entity.id
_entity.type
_entity.pdbx_description
1 polymer ?
#
loop_
_entity_poly.entity_id
_entity_poly.type
_entity_poly.pdbx_seq_one_letter_code
_entity_poly.pdbx_strand_id
1 'polypeptide(L)'
;DPLPPPLPKKQLQRAESLPEQGPSQHHRGNNPTPWASSILYSIPPHEEGAPSSIPPWDRPSWGPKKPLTKSQSLGESVAWSNLQKVPLPSLAELTFGTADRELGQLLESPAGVCGVVLGCQAAALARLSARIQEELVGPEEQQQLLEAELAGKSWAALSILDREPCCESRDAWYFRVGFAFEQTQLVVAAKVPKPCCTSLGVQSSLGAHCSIQHLIGRFTDRLPQELVLPGSHGEKSPSREDPAHLATRPVLQVLISPEVPYQTLAGFVKGSHGLHRTSPGHYERLACLLLLQVCMGLEHLRVQNVGQGDLCPENLLLVQCPCPPRSQQGKEASLGLSLPRLLISSFFKVKDKRRTCSTSQEQDWTKGLAVPPSPVADELNVGMLIYQILHVDISLENALGFRSNRLPEIPSRSIYSTGLKHLAMLLLHRDPCKRVSIEQARSILQVLLWGPRQELFARSKKTLTLLRTWVEVKRALLLLKFAENSAGAVGSPGLEEWLCCQYFKEVTEHTLYQVTQALY
;
A
#
# COMPACT_ATOMS: atom_id res chain seq x y z
N ASP A 1 14.54 -48.71 37.71
CA ASP A 1 14.17 -49.30 36.42
C ASP A 1 13.14 -50.40 36.61
N PRO A 2 11.97 -50.24 35.97
CA PRO A 2 11.66 -51.06 34.80
C PRO A 2 11.31 -50.23 33.56
N LEU A 3 11.54 -50.77 32.36
CA LEU A 3 11.27 -50.08 31.08
C LEU A 3 9.76 -50.03 30.75
N PRO A 4 9.30 -48.97 30.03
CA PRO A 4 7.97 -48.96 29.42
C PRO A 4 7.89 -49.87 28.17
N PRO A 5 6.69 -50.35 27.79
CA PRO A 5 6.48 -51.28 26.68
C PRO A 5 6.62 -50.62 25.29
N PRO A 6 6.94 -51.39 24.23
CA PRO A 6 7.20 -50.87 22.89
C PRO A 6 5.93 -50.46 22.11
N LEU A 7 6.07 -49.40 21.30
CA LEU A 7 5.02 -48.86 20.42
C LEU A 7 4.74 -49.73 19.19
N PRO A 8 3.52 -49.66 18.61
CA PRO A 8 3.14 -50.46 17.44
C PRO A 8 3.85 -50.03 16.15
N LYS A 9 4.30 -51.02 15.36
CA LYS A 9 5.05 -50.83 14.11
C LYS A 9 4.12 -50.36 12.98
N LYS A 10 4.35 -49.16 12.43
CA LYS A 10 3.80 -48.75 11.13
C LYS A 10 4.58 -49.44 10.00
N GLN A 11 3.89 -50.16 9.11
CA GLN A 11 4.48 -50.65 7.87
C GLN A 11 4.67 -49.48 6.90
N LEU A 12 5.91 -49.23 6.50
CA LEU A 12 6.25 -48.41 5.34
C LEU A 12 6.54 -49.35 4.17
N GLN A 13 5.68 -49.39 3.16
CA GLN A 13 6.00 -50.04 1.89
C GLN A 13 6.94 -49.12 1.10
N ARG A 14 8.21 -49.49 1.09
CA ARG A 14 9.26 -48.86 0.28
C ARG A 14 9.17 -49.42 -1.14
N ALA A 15 9.16 -48.56 -2.15
CA ALA A 15 9.26 -49.01 -3.53
C ALA A 15 10.63 -49.68 -3.77
N GLU A 16 10.62 -50.81 -4.47
CA GLU A 16 11.84 -51.59 -4.75
C GLU A 16 12.64 -50.96 -5.89
N SER A 17 13.96 -50.85 -5.69
CA SER A 17 14.94 -50.45 -6.70
C SER A 17 15.95 -51.58 -6.90
N LEU A 18 16.21 -51.96 -8.15
CA LEU A 18 17.13 -53.05 -8.55
C LEU A 18 17.89 -52.64 -9.85
N PRO A 19 19.09 -53.18 -10.13
CA PRO A 19 20.30 -52.42 -9.80
C PRO A 19 21.24 -52.13 -11.00
N GLU A 20 22.34 -51.42 -10.72
CA GLU A 20 23.42 -51.12 -11.66
C GLU A 20 24.27 -52.35 -12.07
N GLN A 21 24.82 -52.30 -13.30
CA GLN A 21 26.13 -52.86 -13.62
C GLN A 21 26.87 -51.90 -14.60
N GLY A 22 28.11 -51.53 -14.28
CA GLY A 22 29.08 -50.94 -15.22
C GLY A 22 30.07 -52.00 -15.72
N PRO A 23 31.30 -51.64 -16.19
CA PRO A 23 31.87 -50.28 -16.32
C PRO A 23 32.69 -50.01 -17.62
N SER A 24 33.37 -48.85 -17.64
CA SER A 24 34.53 -48.51 -18.51
C SER A 24 34.21 -48.05 -19.97
N GLN A 25 34.98 -47.20 -20.67
CA GLN A 25 36.15 -46.38 -20.30
C GLN A 25 36.43 -45.30 -21.39
N HIS A 26 37.30 -44.32 -21.08
CA HIS A 26 38.12 -43.48 -21.98
C HIS A 26 37.55 -42.28 -22.80
N HIS A 27 37.99 -41.09 -22.35
CA HIS A 27 38.69 -40.02 -23.12
C HIS A 27 37.98 -39.00 -24.05
N ARG A 28 38.09 -37.73 -23.59
CA ARG A 28 38.69 -36.55 -24.27
C ARG A 28 38.12 -36.10 -25.63
N GLY A 29 37.57 -34.87 -25.67
CA GLY A 29 37.74 -33.98 -26.84
C GLY A 29 36.69 -32.89 -27.08
N ASN A 30 37.09 -31.63 -26.85
CA ASN A 30 36.77 -30.40 -27.60
C ASN A 30 35.32 -29.86 -27.79
N ASN A 31 35.17 -28.57 -27.47
CA ASN A 31 34.35 -27.50 -28.06
C ASN A 31 33.77 -27.76 -29.48
N PRO A 32 32.56 -27.23 -29.84
CA PRO A 32 32.39 -25.77 -30.00
C PRO A 32 30.98 -25.14 -29.77
N THR A 33 30.97 -23.80 -29.73
CA THR A 33 29.83 -22.89 -29.96
C THR A 33 29.89 -22.31 -31.39
N PRO A 34 28.91 -21.51 -31.86
CA PRO A 34 27.46 -21.66 -31.75
C PRO A 34 26.73 -21.47 -33.10
N TRP A 35 25.56 -22.08 -33.31
CA TRP A 35 24.59 -21.57 -34.29
C TRP A 35 23.15 -21.88 -33.84
N ALA A 36 22.46 -20.86 -33.32
CA ALA A 36 21.05 -20.95 -32.95
C ALA A 36 20.20 -20.21 -33.98
N SER A 37 19.73 -20.94 -34.99
CA SER A 37 18.78 -20.44 -35.99
C SER A 37 17.35 -20.59 -35.45
N SER A 38 16.63 -19.48 -35.30
CA SER A 38 15.20 -19.52 -34.99
C SER A 38 14.40 -20.18 -36.12
N ILE A 39 13.45 -21.06 -35.78
CA ILE A 39 12.44 -21.54 -36.72
C ILE A 39 11.08 -20.96 -36.29
N LEU A 40 10.67 -19.92 -37.01
CA LEU A 40 9.28 -19.48 -37.07
C LEU A 40 8.54 -20.44 -38.01
N TYR A 41 7.42 -21.02 -37.57
CA TYR A 41 6.54 -21.76 -38.47
C TYR A 41 5.64 -20.80 -39.24
N SER A 42 5.70 -20.87 -40.57
CA SER A 42 4.73 -20.26 -41.49
C SER A 42 3.97 -21.37 -42.22
N ILE A 43 2.66 -21.17 -42.39
CA ILE A 43 1.74 -22.12 -43.02
C ILE A 43 1.67 -21.85 -44.54
N PRO A 44 1.72 -22.89 -45.40
CA PRO A 44 1.27 -22.81 -46.79
C PRO A 44 -0.13 -23.44 -47.00
N PRO A 45 -0.90 -23.01 -48.02
CA PRO A 45 -2.29 -23.43 -48.24
C PRO A 45 -2.47 -24.63 -49.20
N HIS A 46 -3.73 -25.07 -49.31
CA HIS A 46 -4.28 -26.12 -50.17
C HIS A 46 -4.21 -25.81 -51.69
N GLU A 47 -4.06 -26.86 -52.53
CA GLU A 47 -4.67 -26.97 -53.87
C GLU A 47 -4.99 -28.45 -54.22
N GLU A 48 -5.77 -28.68 -55.28
CA GLU A 48 -6.45 -29.94 -55.62
C GLU A 48 -5.68 -30.85 -56.62
N GLY A 49 -6.00 -32.16 -56.65
CA GLY A 49 -5.54 -33.06 -57.72
C GLY A 49 -5.84 -34.55 -57.50
N ALA A 50 -6.54 -35.19 -58.44
CA ALA A 50 -6.80 -36.63 -58.55
C ALA A 50 -6.77 -37.03 -60.06
N PRO A 51 -6.94 -38.30 -60.53
CA PRO A 51 -7.27 -39.56 -59.82
C PRO A 51 -6.55 -40.85 -60.35
N SER A 52 -7.06 -42.03 -59.95
CA SER A 52 -6.76 -43.43 -60.39
C SER A 52 -5.53 -44.11 -59.74
N SER A 53 -5.45 -45.44 -59.55
CA SER A 53 -6.21 -46.59 -60.11
C SER A 53 -6.44 -47.73 -59.08
N ILE A 54 -7.32 -48.73 -59.35
CA ILE A 54 -7.84 -49.73 -58.37
C ILE A 54 -7.85 -51.19 -58.90
N PRO A 55 -7.23 -52.15 -58.18
CA PRO A 55 -7.89 -53.43 -57.83
C PRO A 55 -7.60 -53.95 -56.37
N PRO A 56 -8.28 -55.03 -55.87
CA PRO A 56 -8.37 -55.33 -54.42
C PRO A 56 -8.18 -56.81 -53.97
N TRP A 57 -8.50 -57.09 -52.68
CA TRP A 57 -8.50 -58.38 -51.93
C TRP A 57 -7.11 -58.88 -51.46
N ASP A 58 -6.91 -59.48 -50.27
CA ASP A 58 -7.83 -60.20 -49.37
C ASP A 58 -7.60 -59.97 -47.84
N ARG A 59 -8.54 -60.43 -47.00
CA ARG A 59 -8.51 -60.29 -45.51
C ARG A 59 -7.79 -61.48 -44.82
N PRO A 60 -7.31 -61.37 -43.56
CA PRO A 60 -8.20 -61.63 -42.41
C PRO A 60 -7.95 -60.77 -41.14
N SER A 61 -8.85 -60.91 -40.17
CA SER A 61 -9.07 -60.04 -39.02
C SER A 61 -8.42 -60.49 -37.69
N TRP A 62 -7.95 -59.54 -36.87
CA TRP A 62 -8.02 -59.59 -35.40
C TRP A 62 -8.29 -58.18 -34.82
N GLY A 63 -9.04 -58.10 -33.72
CA GLY A 63 -9.74 -56.88 -33.27
C GLY A 63 -8.92 -55.84 -32.48
N PRO A 64 -9.54 -54.69 -32.13
CA PRO A 64 -8.85 -53.54 -31.54
C PRO A 64 -8.46 -53.76 -30.07
N LYS A 65 -7.22 -53.42 -29.71
CA LYS A 65 -6.75 -53.36 -28.32
C LYS A 65 -7.30 -52.10 -27.64
N LYS A 66 -7.95 -52.27 -26.50
CA LYS A 66 -8.47 -51.17 -25.66
C LYS A 66 -7.32 -50.34 -25.05
N PRO A 67 -7.41 -49.01 -24.99
CA PRO A 67 -6.58 -48.21 -24.08
C PRO A 67 -7.03 -48.45 -22.62
N LEU A 68 -6.07 -48.42 -21.69
CA LEU A 68 -6.28 -48.69 -20.27
C LEU A 68 -6.84 -47.46 -19.54
N THR A 69 -8.13 -47.44 -19.25
CA THR A 69 -8.74 -46.48 -18.31
C THR A 69 -8.80 -47.06 -16.89
N LYS A 70 -7.88 -46.66 -16.01
CA LYS A 70 -8.03 -46.78 -14.55
C LYS A 70 -7.32 -45.67 -13.78
N SER A 71 -8.10 -44.68 -13.37
CA SER A 71 -7.92 -43.94 -12.12
C SER A 71 -9.30 -43.57 -11.61
N GLN A 72 -9.83 -44.38 -10.68
CA GLN A 72 -11.15 -44.16 -10.09
C GLN A 72 -11.04 -43.02 -9.07
N SER A 73 -11.63 -41.87 -9.36
CA SER A 73 -12.07 -40.94 -8.32
C SER A 73 -13.47 -41.34 -7.87
N LEU A 74 -13.71 -41.32 -6.55
CA LEU A 74 -15.04 -41.54 -5.98
C LEU A 74 -15.90 -40.29 -6.17
N GLY A 75 -16.67 -40.27 -7.25
CA GLY A 75 -17.70 -39.27 -7.55
C GLY A 75 -18.83 -39.92 -8.34
N GLU A 76 -20.07 -39.55 -8.07
CA GLU A 76 -21.24 -40.18 -8.66
C GLU A 76 -21.33 -39.97 -10.18
N SER A 77 -21.67 -41.03 -10.91
CA SER A 77 -21.81 -41.01 -12.36
C SER A 77 -23.12 -40.34 -12.79
N VAL A 78 -23.16 -39.02 -12.79
CA VAL A 78 -24.30 -38.26 -13.36
C VAL A 78 -24.35 -38.44 -14.88
N ALA A 79 -25.53 -38.76 -15.39
CA ALA A 79 -25.76 -39.17 -16.77
C ALA A 79 -25.50 -38.06 -17.80
N TRP A 80 -25.10 -38.48 -19.00
CA TRP A 80 -25.00 -37.61 -20.18
C TRP A 80 -26.38 -37.17 -20.68
N SER A 81 -26.88 -36.04 -20.19
CA SER A 81 -27.94 -35.26 -20.87
C SER A 81 -27.91 -33.80 -20.42
N ASN A 82 -28.27 -32.89 -21.31
CA ASN A 82 -28.40 -31.43 -21.12
C ASN A 82 -27.09 -30.63 -21.07
N LEU A 83 -26.78 -29.99 -22.20
CA LEU A 83 -26.01 -28.75 -22.29
C LEU A 83 -26.80 -27.59 -21.65
N GLN A 84 -27.00 -27.64 -20.33
CA GLN A 84 -27.17 -26.40 -19.59
C GLN A 84 -25.82 -25.67 -19.62
N LYS A 85 -25.86 -24.42 -20.06
CA LYS A 85 -24.69 -23.54 -20.18
C LYS A 85 -24.21 -23.18 -18.77
N VAL A 86 -23.40 -24.07 -18.19
CA VAL A 86 -22.74 -23.85 -16.89
C VAL A 86 -22.09 -22.45 -16.94
N PRO A 87 -22.34 -21.56 -15.96
CA PRO A 87 -21.66 -20.27 -15.92
C PRO A 87 -20.16 -20.50 -15.99
N LEU A 88 -19.50 -19.85 -16.95
CA LEU A 88 -18.06 -19.92 -17.08
C LEU A 88 -17.46 -19.46 -15.74
N PRO A 89 -16.60 -20.25 -15.07
CA PRO A 89 -16.05 -19.86 -13.76
C PRO A 89 -15.33 -18.53 -13.89
N SER A 90 -15.42 -17.67 -12.88
CA SER A 90 -14.77 -16.37 -12.99
C SER A 90 -13.25 -16.58 -13.05
N LEU A 91 -12.57 -15.83 -13.91
CA LEU A 91 -11.12 -15.97 -14.10
C LEU A 91 -10.31 -15.66 -12.82
N ALA A 92 -10.96 -15.15 -11.77
CA ALA A 92 -10.38 -14.86 -10.47
C ALA A 92 -10.42 -16.04 -9.48
N GLU A 93 -11.34 -17.00 -9.69
CA GLU A 93 -11.57 -18.19 -8.85
C GLU A 93 -10.74 -19.39 -9.30
N LEU A 94 -10.07 -19.31 -10.45
CA LEU A 94 -9.19 -20.36 -10.96
C LEU A 94 -8.01 -20.60 -9.99
N THR A 95 -7.78 -21.86 -9.63
CA THR A 95 -6.69 -22.31 -8.77
C THR A 95 -5.99 -23.52 -9.38
N PHE A 96 -4.88 -23.97 -8.78
CA PHE A 96 -4.22 -25.21 -9.18
C PHE A 96 -5.12 -26.46 -9.03
N GLY A 97 -6.19 -26.39 -8.23
CA GLY A 97 -7.18 -27.46 -8.06
C GLY A 97 -8.38 -27.39 -9.01
N THR A 98 -8.44 -26.42 -9.93
CA THR A 98 -9.54 -26.32 -10.91
C THR A 98 -9.54 -27.53 -11.84
N ALA A 99 -10.72 -28.11 -12.09
CA ALA A 99 -10.84 -29.33 -12.89
C ALA A 99 -10.58 -29.09 -14.38
N ASP A 100 -9.90 -30.04 -15.05
CA ASP A 100 -9.57 -29.98 -16.48
C ASP A 100 -10.79 -29.71 -17.39
N ARG A 101 -11.99 -30.15 -16.98
CA ARG A 101 -13.26 -29.91 -17.71
C ARG A 101 -13.61 -28.43 -17.79
N GLU A 102 -13.32 -27.66 -16.74
CA GLU A 102 -13.60 -26.22 -16.64
C GLU A 102 -12.52 -25.42 -17.38
N LEU A 103 -11.26 -25.86 -17.28
CA LEU A 103 -10.15 -25.29 -18.04
C LEU A 103 -10.30 -25.53 -19.55
N GLY A 104 -10.82 -26.69 -19.98
CA GLY A 104 -10.91 -27.07 -21.39
C GLY A 104 -11.58 -26.02 -22.29
N GLN A 105 -12.69 -25.42 -21.83
CA GLN A 105 -13.42 -24.37 -22.58
C GLN A 105 -12.67 -23.03 -22.63
N LEU A 106 -11.77 -22.78 -21.67
CA LEU A 106 -10.99 -21.54 -21.58
C LEU A 106 -9.69 -21.60 -22.40
N LEU A 107 -9.20 -22.81 -22.69
CA LEU A 107 -7.93 -23.05 -23.39
C LEU A 107 -8.10 -23.28 -24.91
N GLU A 108 -9.31 -23.21 -25.44
CA GLU A 108 -9.63 -23.46 -26.87
C GLU A 108 -8.94 -22.48 -27.84
N SER A 109 -8.43 -21.33 -27.36
CA SER A 109 -7.69 -20.38 -28.19
C SER A 109 -6.52 -19.74 -27.42
N PRO A 110 -5.45 -19.29 -28.10
CA PRO A 110 -4.35 -18.55 -27.47
C PRO A 110 -4.83 -17.30 -26.73
N ALA A 111 -5.88 -16.63 -27.23
CA ALA A 111 -6.49 -15.49 -26.57
C ALA A 111 -7.19 -15.87 -25.25
N GLY A 112 -7.84 -17.04 -25.21
CA GLY A 112 -8.42 -17.61 -23.99
C GLY A 112 -7.36 -17.95 -22.94
N VAL A 113 -6.26 -18.59 -23.35
CA VAL A 113 -5.09 -18.86 -22.49
C VAL A 113 -4.53 -17.56 -21.90
N CYS A 114 -4.33 -16.53 -22.73
CA CYS A 114 -3.90 -15.22 -22.25
C CYS A 114 -4.91 -14.60 -21.27
N GLY A 115 -6.22 -14.67 -21.57
CA GLY A 115 -7.28 -14.19 -20.68
C GLY A 115 -7.23 -14.85 -19.29
N VAL A 116 -7.09 -16.18 -19.24
CA VAL A 116 -6.90 -16.94 -18.00
C VAL A 116 -5.68 -16.45 -17.22
N VAL A 117 -4.52 -16.35 -17.86
CA VAL A 117 -3.27 -15.92 -17.20
C VAL A 117 -3.42 -14.50 -16.63
N LEU A 118 -3.98 -13.57 -17.39
CA LEU A 118 -4.19 -12.18 -16.95
C LEU A 118 -5.21 -12.06 -15.81
N GLY A 119 -6.29 -12.85 -15.85
CA GLY A 119 -7.27 -12.94 -14.76
C GLY A 119 -6.65 -13.48 -13.46
N CYS A 120 -5.90 -14.57 -13.56
CA CYS A 120 -5.15 -15.14 -12.44
C CYS A 120 -4.13 -14.14 -11.86
N GLN A 121 -3.43 -13.36 -12.69
CA GLN A 121 -2.51 -12.33 -12.22
C GLN A 121 -3.23 -11.23 -11.44
N ALA A 122 -4.36 -10.71 -11.95
CA ALA A 122 -5.13 -9.69 -11.26
C ALA A 122 -5.67 -10.19 -9.91
N ALA A 123 -6.21 -11.41 -9.86
CA ALA A 123 -6.73 -12.02 -8.63
C ALA A 123 -5.61 -12.35 -7.61
N ALA A 124 -4.45 -12.80 -8.07
CA ALA A 124 -3.28 -13.02 -7.21
C ALA A 124 -2.78 -11.71 -6.59
N LEU A 125 -2.68 -10.63 -7.38
CA LEU A 125 -2.30 -9.30 -6.87
C LEU A 125 -3.33 -8.76 -5.86
N ALA A 126 -4.63 -8.95 -6.10
CA ALA A 126 -5.66 -8.54 -5.15
C ALA A 126 -5.53 -9.28 -3.80
N ARG A 127 -5.35 -10.61 -3.82
CA ARG A 127 -5.14 -11.43 -2.62
C ARG A 127 -3.86 -11.07 -1.87
N LEU A 128 -2.74 -10.88 -2.59
CA LEU A 128 -1.49 -10.40 -1.98
C LEU A 128 -1.68 -9.01 -1.35
N SER A 129 -2.29 -8.06 -2.06
CA SER A 129 -2.51 -6.71 -1.55
C SER A 129 -3.35 -6.68 -0.28
N ALA A 130 -4.36 -7.55 -0.17
CA ALA A 130 -5.18 -7.70 1.03
C ALA A 130 -4.36 -8.29 2.20
N ARG A 131 -3.60 -9.37 1.96
CA ARG A 131 -2.75 -9.99 2.98
C ARG A 131 -1.67 -9.04 3.51
N ILE A 132 -1.00 -8.28 2.63
CA ILE A 132 0.02 -7.31 3.07
C ILE A 132 -0.64 -6.19 3.89
N GLN A 133 -1.89 -5.80 3.57
CA GLN A 133 -2.63 -4.82 4.36
C GLN A 133 -2.91 -5.31 5.78
N GLU A 134 -3.37 -6.56 5.91
CA GLU A 134 -3.59 -7.24 7.19
C GLU A 134 -2.29 -7.34 8.01
N GLU A 135 -1.17 -7.71 7.38
CA GLU A 135 0.15 -7.74 8.04
C GLU A 135 0.65 -6.33 8.46
N LEU A 136 0.22 -5.25 7.80
CA LEU A 136 0.63 -3.86 8.08
C LEU A 136 -0.24 -3.12 9.12
N VAL A 137 -1.52 -3.50 9.23
CA VAL A 137 -2.52 -2.84 10.10
C VAL A 137 -2.89 -3.71 11.31
N GLY A 138 -2.76 -5.04 11.18
CA GLY A 138 -3.29 -6.04 12.11
C GLY A 138 -4.62 -6.62 11.62
N PRO A 139 -4.99 -7.84 12.04
CA PRO A 139 -6.30 -8.42 11.74
C PRO A 139 -7.44 -7.60 12.35
N GLU A 140 -8.52 -7.39 11.58
CA GLU A 140 -9.68 -6.61 12.05
C GLU A 140 -10.32 -7.21 13.31
N GLU A 141 -10.38 -8.55 13.41
CA GLU A 141 -10.89 -9.26 14.59
C GLU A 141 -10.06 -8.95 15.86
N GLN A 142 -8.73 -8.93 15.74
CA GLN A 142 -7.84 -8.60 16.85
C GLN A 142 -8.02 -7.13 17.27
N GLN A 143 -8.25 -6.24 16.31
CA GLN A 143 -8.49 -4.81 16.56
C GLN A 143 -9.83 -4.57 17.28
N GLN A 144 -10.89 -5.31 16.91
CA GLN A 144 -12.19 -5.30 17.60
C GLN A 144 -12.11 -5.88 19.02
N LEU A 145 -11.35 -6.97 19.25
CA LEU A 145 -11.11 -7.52 20.58
C LEU A 145 -10.36 -6.52 21.49
N LEU A 146 -9.37 -5.83 20.93
CA LEU A 146 -8.61 -4.80 21.64
C LEU A 146 -9.47 -3.58 21.98
N GLU A 147 -10.38 -3.18 21.10
CA GLU A 147 -11.41 -2.16 21.36
C GLU A 147 -12.36 -2.55 22.51
N ALA A 148 -12.81 -3.81 22.53
CA ALA A 148 -13.67 -4.34 23.58
C ALA A 148 -12.96 -4.38 24.94
N GLU A 149 -11.69 -4.81 24.99
CA GLU A 149 -10.90 -4.82 26.23
C GLU A 149 -10.54 -3.41 26.72
N LEU A 150 -10.42 -2.41 25.85
CA LEU A 150 -10.20 -1.02 26.26
C LEU A 150 -11.49 -0.30 26.69
N ALA A 151 -12.67 -0.86 26.42
CA ALA A 151 -13.96 -0.25 26.76
C ALA A 151 -14.11 -0.08 28.28
N GLY A 152 -14.36 1.17 28.73
CA GLY A 152 -14.54 1.51 30.14
C GLY A 152 -13.26 1.51 30.99
N LYS A 153 -12.08 1.28 30.41
CA LYS A 153 -10.79 1.41 31.10
C LYS A 153 -10.41 2.90 31.26
N SER A 154 -9.45 3.18 32.14
CA SER A 154 -8.87 4.53 32.36
C SER A 154 -7.34 4.43 32.50
N TRP A 155 -6.65 5.51 32.90
CA TRP A 155 -5.20 5.49 33.14
C TRP A 155 -4.74 4.37 34.09
N ALA A 156 -5.58 3.93 35.03
CA ALA A 156 -5.26 2.85 35.96
C ALA A 156 -5.04 1.48 35.29
N ALA A 157 -5.50 1.29 34.05
CA ALA A 157 -5.29 0.08 33.25
C ALA A 157 -4.05 0.16 32.34
N LEU A 158 -3.34 1.29 32.34
CA LEU A 158 -2.22 1.58 31.45
C LEU A 158 -0.93 1.73 32.27
N SER A 159 0.15 1.11 31.80
CA SER A 159 1.49 1.34 32.34
C SER A 159 2.18 2.46 31.57
N ILE A 160 2.68 3.48 32.26
CA ILE A 160 3.40 4.59 31.62
C ILE A 160 4.82 4.10 31.31
N LEU A 161 5.21 4.12 30.03
CA LEU A 161 6.56 3.71 29.62
C LEU A 161 7.51 4.91 29.56
N ASP A 162 7.04 6.02 28.97
CA ASP A 162 7.77 7.29 28.86
C ASP A 162 7.01 8.42 29.55
N ARG A 163 7.74 9.25 30.32
CA ARG A 163 7.16 10.41 31.05
C ARG A 163 6.95 11.63 30.16
N GLU A 164 7.77 11.77 29.14
CA GLU A 164 7.69 12.83 28.12
C GLU A 164 6.96 12.26 26.89
N PRO A 165 6.27 13.11 26.09
CA PRO A 165 5.59 12.63 24.89
C PRO A 165 6.61 12.18 23.83
N CYS A 166 6.37 11.02 23.22
CA CYS A 166 7.20 10.51 22.13
C CYS A 166 6.99 11.26 20.81
N CYS A 167 5.85 11.96 20.67
CA CYS A 167 5.54 12.81 19.53
C CYS A 167 4.59 13.93 19.95
N GLU A 168 4.76 15.12 19.36
CA GLU A 168 3.88 16.27 19.53
C GLU A 168 3.36 16.71 18.16
N SER A 169 2.04 16.61 17.96
CA SER A 169 1.35 17.14 16.79
C SER A 169 0.81 18.54 17.08
N ARG A 170 0.18 19.18 16.09
CA ARG A 170 -0.53 20.45 16.32
C ARG A 170 -1.73 20.27 17.27
N ASP A 171 -2.40 19.13 17.21
CA ASP A 171 -3.65 18.85 17.93
C ASP A 171 -3.51 18.10 19.26
N ALA A 172 -2.37 17.44 19.52
CA ALA A 172 -2.22 16.52 20.65
C ALA A 172 -0.75 16.29 21.07
N TRP A 173 -0.60 15.69 22.25
CA TRP A 173 0.62 15.02 22.69
C TRP A 173 0.41 13.51 22.68
N TYR A 174 1.43 12.75 22.29
CA TYR A 174 1.38 11.28 22.24
C TYR A 174 2.35 10.68 23.26
N PHE A 175 1.84 9.84 24.16
CA PHE A 175 2.64 9.14 25.17
C PHE A 175 2.67 7.64 24.90
N ARG A 176 3.82 7.00 25.12
CA ARG A 176 3.97 5.54 25.01
C ARG A 176 3.50 4.89 26.30
N VAL A 177 2.52 4.01 26.16
CA VAL A 177 1.94 3.27 27.30
C VAL A 177 1.86 1.77 26.98
N GLY A 178 2.06 0.94 27.98
CA GLY A 178 1.83 -0.50 27.90
C GLY A 178 0.41 -0.86 28.34
N PHE A 179 -0.26 -1.69 27.56
CA PHE A 179 -1.56 -2.27 27.90
C PHE A 179 -1.46 -3.79 27.97
N ALA A 180 -1.98 -4.37 29.05
CA ALA A 180 -2.06 -5.81 29.22
C ALA A 180 -3.19 -6.37 28.35
N PHE A 181 -2.85 -7.14 27.32
CA PHE A 181 -3.82 -7.79 26.44
C PHE A 181 -3.48 -9.28 26.30
N GLU A 182 -4.43 -10.13 26.65
CA GLU A 182 -4.25 -11.59 26.79
C GLU A 182 -3.05 -11.93 27.69
N GLN A 183 -2.01 -12.54 27.12
CA GLN A 183 -0.75 -12.91 27.80
C GLN A 183 0.42 -11.99 27.41
N THR A 184 0.13 -10.86 26.76
CA THR A 184 1.13 -9.95 26.19
C THR A 184 1.02 -8.53 26.74
N GLN A 185 2.13 -7.80 26.74
CA GLN A 185 2.15 -6.35 26.97
C GLN A 185 2.27 -5.66 25.61
N LEU A 186 1.17 -5.07 25.15
CA LEU A 186 1.14 -4.29 23.92
C LEU A 186 1.60 -2.86 24.21
N VAL A 187 2.42 -2.29 23.32
CA VAL A 187 2.79 -0.87 23.40
C VAL A 187 1.88 -0.08 22.47
N VAL A 188 1.09 0.83 23.04
CA VAL A 188 0.13 1.68 22.34
C VAL A 188 0.39 3.16 22.62
N ALA A 189 -0.23 4.05 21.84
CA ALA A 189 -0.11 5.49 22.04
C ALA A 189 -1.35 6.06 22.73
N ALA A 190 -1.13 6.74 23.86
CA ALA A 190 -2.13 7.62 24.46
C ALA A 190 -2.04 9.02 23.82
N LYS A 191 -2.97 9.33 22.91
CA LYS A 191 -3.19 10.65 22.32
C LYS A 191 -3.98 11.51 23.31
N VAL A 192 -3.34 12.55 23.84
CA VAL A 192 -3.93 13.56 24.74
C VAL A 192 -4.14 14.85 23.94
N PRO A 193 -5.38 15.19 23.54
CA PRO A 193 -5.65 16.40 22.77
C PRO A 193 -5.30 17.67 23.55
N LYS A 194 -4.75 18.65 22.84
CA LYS A 194 -4.40 19.96 23.39
C LYS A 194 -5.68 20.75 23.74
N PRO A 195 -5.65 21.62 24.78
CA PRO A 195 -6.74 22.56 25.03
C PRO A 195 -7.09 23.34 23.76
N CYS A 196 -8.39 23.53 23.51
CA CYS A 196 -8.99 24.06 22.28
C CYS A 196 -9.08 23.11 21.06
N CYS A 197 -8.41 21.94 21.05
CA CYS A 197 -8.51 20.96 19.96
C CYS A 197 -9.55 19.88 20.26
N THR A 198 -10.76 19.97 19.68
CA THR A 198 -11.76 18.90 19.76
C THR A 198 -11.70 17.98 18.54
N SER A 199 -11.07 16.82 18.68
CA SER A 199 -11.19 15.74 17.68
C SER A 199 -12.66 15.31 17.57
N LEU A 200 -13.23 15.33 16.36
CA LEU A 200 -14.59 14.83 16.14
C LEU A 200 -14.66 13.34 16.47
N GLY A 201 -15.70 12.92 17.19
CA GLY A 201 -15.99 11.52 17.50
C GLY A 201 -16.50 10.70 16.30
N VAL A 202 -15.88 10.87 15.14
CA VAL A 202 -16.24 10.27 13.84
C VAL A 202 -15.20 9.24 13.39
N GLN A 203 -14.08 9.09 14.11
CA GLN A 203 -12.99 8.21 13.67
C GLN A 203 -13.36 6.71 13.71
N SER A 204 -14.23 6.29 14.63
CA SER A 204 -14.66 4.89 14.78
C SER A 204 -15.61 4.38 13.68
N SER A 205 -15.97 5.20 12.68
CA SER A 205 -16.76 4.78 11.51
C SER A 205 -16.00 4.88 10.18
N LEU A 206 -14.68 5.11 10.20
CA LEU A 206 -13.88 5.30 8.99
C LEU A 206 -13.48 3.99 8.29
N GLY A 207 -13.46 2.86 9.00
CA GLY A 207 -12.87 1.60 8.53
C GLY A 207 -11.33 1.64 8.53
N ALA A 208 -10.71 0.47 8.60
CA ALA A 208 -9.25 0.35 8.66
C ALA A 208 -8.58 0.79 7.35
N HIS A 209 -7.60 1.69 7.43
CA HIS A 209 -6.81 2.14 6.27
C HIS A 209 -5.37 2.48 6.67
N CYS A 210 -4.39 2.02 5.88
CA CYS A 210 -2.95 2.13 6.20
C CYS A 210 -2.47 3.56 6.51
N SER A 211 -3.14 4.58 5.98
CA SER A 211 -2.73 6.00 6.10
C SER A 211 -3.66 6.89 6.95
N ILE A 212 -4.57 6.29 7.72
CA ILE A 212 -5.49 6.98 8.63
C ILE A 212 -5.16 6.54 10.05
N GLN A 213 -5.09 7.46 11.01
CA GLN A 213 -4.93 7.10 12.42
C GLN A 213 -6.16 6.32 12.90
N HIS A 214 -5.95 5.10 13.39
CA HIS A 214 -7.00 4.33 14.05
C HIS A 214 -7.05 4.65 15.55
N LEU A 215 -8.25 4.62 16.13
CA LEU A 215 -8.48 4.86 17.56
C LEU A 215 -9.31 3.73 18.17
N ILE A 216 -8.66 2.94 19.01
CA ILE A 216 -9.17 1.73 19.66
C ILE A 216 -9.76 1.98 21.05
N GLY A 217 -9.65 3.18 21.59
CA GLY A 217 -10.12 3.46 22.94
C GLY A 217 -10.32 4.94 23.20
N ARG A 218 -11.23 5.26 24.11
CA ARG A 218 -11.45 6.63 24.59
C ARG A 218 -11.92 6.65 26.03
N PHE A 219 -11.35 7.56 26.82
CA PHE A 219 -11.83 7.86 28.17
C PHE A 219 -11.58 9.34 28.51
N THR A 220 -11.99 9.75 29.69
CA THR A 220 -11.77 11.11 30.22
C THR A 220 -11.42 10.99 31.69
N ASP A 221 -10.20 11.36 32.05
CA ASP A 221 -9.61 11.07 33.36
C ASP A 221 -8.57 12.15 33.72
N ARG A 222 -8.15 12.19 34.99
CA ARG A 222 -7.07 13.08 35.45
C ARG A 222 -5.74 12.60 34.91
N LEU A 223 -4.92 13.52 34.38
CA LEU A 223 -3.59 13.16 33.90
C LEU A 223 -2.70 12.64 35.07
N PRO A 224 -2.09 11.44 34.97
CA PRO A 224 -1.19 10.89 35.99
C PRO A 224 -0.04 11.83 36.32
N GLN A 225 0.50 11.77 37.54
CA GLN A 225 1.51 12.75 38.01
C GLN A 225 2.86 12.61 37.28
N GLU A 226 3.14 11.43 36.78
CA GLU A 226 4.38 11.01 36.12
C GLU A 226 4.54 11.63 34.74
N LEU A 227 3.43 11.97 34.07
CA LEU A 227 3.43 12.55 32.73
C LEU A 227 3.74 14.06 32.77
N VAL A 228 4.58 14.50 31.84
CA VAL A 228 4.99 15.88 31.65
C VAL A 228 4.35 16.42 30.37
N LEU A 229 3.57 17.50 30.49
CA LEU A 229 3.02 18.22 29.33
C LEU A 229 3.99 19.33 28.89
N PRO A 230 4.51 19.31 27.64
CA PRO A 230 5.29 20.40 27.08
C PRO A 230 4.58 21.75 27.20
N GLY A 231 5.33 22.79 27.55
CA GLY A 231 4.79 24.13 27.78
C GLY A 231 4.29 24.40 29.22
N SER A 232 4.28 23.41 30.11
CA SER A 232 3.95 23.58 31.55
C SER A 232 5.07 24.25 32.37
N HIS A 233 5.94 25.03 31.72
CA HIS A 233 6.97 25.80 32.42
C HIS A 233 6.35 27.03 33.07
N GLY A 234 5.88 26.84 34.31
CA GLY A 234 5.92 27.93 35.27
C GLY A 234 7.36 28.45 35.38
N GLU A 235 7.49 29.77 35.47
CA GLU A 235 8.75 30.44 35.73
C GLU A 235 9.39 29.83 36.98
N LYS A 236 10.65 29.40 36.89
CA LYS A 236 11.41 28.89 38.04
C LYS A 236 11.80 30.06 38.96
N SER A 237 10.82 30.58 39.70
CA SER A 237 11.02 31.47 40.84
C SER A 237 11.29 30.63 42.10
N PRO A 238 12.51 30.61 42.64
CA PRO A 238 12.85 29.78 43.80
C PRO A 238 12.46 30.52 45.09
N SER A 239 11.18 30.53 45.45
CA SER A 239 10.75 31.13 46.72
C SER A 239 9.54 30.43 47.36
N ARG A 240 9.84 29.78 48.49
CA ARG A 240 8.96 29.30 49.56
C ARG A 240 8.00 28.15 49.27
N GLU A 241 8.07 27.20 50.20
CA GLU A 241 7.14 26.12 50.44
C GLU A 241 5.79 26.68 50.90
N ASP A 242 4.70 26.27 50.25
CA ASP A 242 3.34 26.47 50.74
C ASP A 242 2.51 25.21 50.39
N PRO A 243 2.11 24.36 51.37
CA PRO A 243 1.58 23.02 51.08
C PRO A 243 0.18 22.97 50.42
N ALA A 244 -0.45 24.12 50.15
CA ALA A 244 -1.85 24.21 49.74
C ALA A 244 -2.09 24.29 48.22
N HIS A 245 -1.03 24.35 47.40
CA HIS A 245 -1.12 24.50 45.94
C HIS A 245 -0.67 23.25 45.14
N LEU A 246 -1.16 22.07 45.54
CA LEU A 246 -1.23 20.93 44.62
C LEU A 246 -2.27 21.25 43.53
N ALA A 247 -1.84 21.98 42.49
CA ALA A 247 -2.68 22.39 41.38
C ALA A 247 -3.42 21.18 40.79
N THR A 248 -4.75 21.20 40.89
CA THR A 248 -5.62 20.11 40.42
C THR A 248 -5.33 19.84 38.94
N ARG A 249 -4.62 18.74 38.64
CA ARG A 249 -4.27 18.38 37.25
C ARG A 249 -5.54 18.31 36.40
N PRO A 250 -5.48 18.80 35.14
CA PRO A 250 -6.66 18.85 34.29
C PRO A 250 -7.21 17.44 34.05
N VAL A 251 -8.53 17.33 34.10
CA VAL A 251 -9.25 16.18 33.55
C VAL A 251 -9.26 16.36 32.04
N LEU A 252 -8.62 15.45 31.32
CA LEU A 252 -8.46 15.51 29.87
C LEU A 252 -9.10 14.30 29.21
N GLN A 253 -9.58 14.49 27.98
CA GLN A 253 -9.91 13.36 27.12
C GLN A 253 -8.61 12.66 26.70
N VAL A 254 -8.65 11.34 26.67
CA VAL A 254 -7.54 10.50 26.20
C VAL A 254 -8.10 9.56 25.15
N LEU A 255 -7.36 9.41 24.06
CA LEU A 255 -7.69 8.54 22.94
C LEU A 255 -6.54 7.54 22.81
N ILE A 256 -6.84 6.26 22.66
CA ILE A 256 -5.83 5.21 22.50
C ILE A 256 -5.74 4.84 21.03
N SER A 257 -4.53 4.85 20.49
CA SER A 257 -4.19 4.46 19.11
C SER A 257 -3.22 3.28 19.17
N PRO A 258 -3.43 2.20 18.39
CA PRO A 258 -2.50 1.06 18.40
C PRO A 258 -1.14 1.45 17.83
N GLU A 259 -1.09 2.46 16.94
CA GLU A 259 0.16 2.92 16.35
C GLU A 259 0.87 3.97 17.21
N VAL A 260 2.16 3.74 17.47
CA VAL A 260 3.02 4.68 18.18
C VAL A 260 3.76 5.59 17.18
N PRO A 261 3.47 6.91 17.16
CA PRO A 261 4.23 7.86 16.36
C PRO A 261 5.57 8.17 17.00
N TYR A 262 6.64 8.13 16.20
CA TYR A 262 7.98 8.50 16.65
C TYR A 262 8.37 9.93 16.27
N GLN A 263 7.69 10.53 15.29
CA GLN A 263 7.78 11.96 14.95
C GLN A 263 6.62 12.40 14.04
N THR A 264 6.47 13.71 13.84
CA THR A 264 5.63 14.29 12.78
C THR A 264 6.41 14.43 11.46
N LEU A 265 5.70 14.59 10.35
CA LEU A 265 6.32 14.91 9.07
C LEU A 265 7.01 16.29 9.10
N ALA A 266 6.49 17.26 9.86
CA ALA A 266 7.18 18.52 10.14
C ALA A 266 8.56 18.29 10.77
N GLY A 267 8.63 17.42 11.79
CA GLY A 267 9.88 17.02 12.43
C GLY A 267 10.84 16.32 11.46
N PHE A 268 10.33 15.41 10.64
CA PHE A 268 11.11 14.74 9.60
C PHE A 268 11.72 15.71 8.59
N VAL A 269 10.92 16.62 8.02
CA VAL A 269 11.39 17.61 7.05
C VAL A 269 12.45 18.51 7.69
N LYS A 270 12.21 19.01 8.90
CA LYS A 270 13.19 19.84 9.62
C LYS A 270 14.53 19.11 9.85
N GLY A 271 14.51 17.81 10.13
CA GLY A 271 15.70 16.99 10.35
C GLY A 271 16.42 16.50 9.08
N SER A 272 15.74 16.43 7.94
CA SER A 272 16.22 15.73 6.74
C SER A 272 16.90 16.60 5.68
N HIS A 273 17.10 17.90 5.94
CA HIS A 273 17.77 18.81 4.99
C HIS A 273 19.18 18.36 4.60
N GLY A 274 19.94 17.79 5.55
CA GLY A 274 21.26 17.20 5.26
C GLY A 274 21.16 16.02 4.28
N LEU A 275 20.18 15.14 4.50
CA LEU A 275 19.93 13.93 3.71
C LEU A 275 19.45 14.25 2.29
N HIS A 276 18.58 15.25 2.15
CA HIS A 276 18.16 15.77 0.84
C HIS A 276 19.35 16.37 0.07
N ARG A 277 20.32 17.00 0.76
CA ARG A 277 21.54 17.53 0.12
C ARG A 277 22.51 16.42 -0.31
N THR A 278 22.69 15.36 0.50
CA THR A 278 23.66 14.28 0.21
C THR A 278 23.14 13.24 -0.78
N SER A 279 21.83 12.96 -0.77
CA SER A 279 21.23 11.84 -1.50
C SER A 279 19.85 12.21 -2.06
N PRO A 280 19.74 13.26 -2.91
CA PRO A 280 18.45 13.80 -3.35
C PRO A 280 17.56 12.78 -4.03
N GLY A 281 18.11 11.87 -4.85
CA GLY A 281 17.31 10.82 -5.50
C GLY A 281 16.61 9.85 -4.54
N HIS A 282 17.26 9.45 -3.43
CA HIS A 282 16.63 8.58 -2.45
C HIS A 282 15.65 9.36 -1.57
N TYR A 283 16.00 10.61 -1.20
CA TYR A 283 15.11 11.48 -0.43
C TYR A 283 13.83 11.84 -1.20
N GLU A 284 13.93 12.23 -2.47
CA GLU A 284 12.76 12.56 -3.30
C GLU A 284 11.93 11.32 -3.66
N ARG A 285 12.53 10.12 -3.74
CA ARG A 285 11.77 8.86 -3.81
C ARG A 285 10.92 8.66 -2.56
N LEU A 286 11.51 8.83 -1.37
CA LEU A 286 10.80 8.77 -0.10
C LEU A 286 9.70 9.84 -0.01
N ALA A 287 9.96 11.06 -0.47
CA ALA A 287 8.96 12.11 -0.59
C ALA A 287 7.76 11.67 -1.46
N CYS A 288 8.00 11.06 -2.63
CA CYS A 288 6.94 10.51 -3.48
C CYS A 288 6.11 9.43 -2.76
N LEU A 289 6.76 8.54 -1.98
CA LEU A 289 6.08 7.48 -1.22
C LEU A 289 5.25 8.02 -0.05
N LEU A 290 5.72 9.08 0.63
CA LEU A 290 4.97 9.75 1.70
C LEU A 290 3.77 10.52 1.14
N LEU A 291 3.96 11.26 0.04
CA LEU A 291 2.89 11.95 -0.67
C LEU A 291 1.83 10.97 -1.21
N LEU A 292 2.25 9.79 -1.68
CA LEU A 292 1.33 8.75 -2.15
C LEU A 292 0.41 8.25 -1.02
N GLN A 293 0.96 8.01 0.16
CA GLN A 293 0.19 7.65 1.36
C GLN A 293 -0.80 8.76 1.76
N VAL A 294 -0.40 10.03 1.68
CA VAL A 294 -1.31 11.18 1.88
C VAL A 294 -2.46 11.15 0.89
N CYS A 295 -2.20 10.99 -0.41
CA CYS A 295 -3.26 10.97 -1.43
C CYS A 295 -4.25 9.81 -1.20
N MET A 296 -3.75 8.60 -0.92
CA MET A 296 -4.60 7.43 -0.61
C MET A 296 -5.44 7.65 0.66
N GLY A 297 -4.87 8.24 1.71
CA GLY A 297 -5.62 8.59 2.92
C GLY A 297 -6.73 9.61 2.66
N LEU A 298 -6.46 10.65 1.86
CA LEU A 298 -7.45 11.67 1.49
C LEU A 298 -8.57 11.10 0.60
N GLU A 299 -8.26 10.22 -0.35
CA GLU A 299 -9.26 9.51 -1.17
C GLU A 299 -10.22 8.70 -0.28
N HIS A 300 -9.69 7.95 0.69
CA HIS A 300 -10.51 7.18 1.64
C HIS A 300 -11.41 8.08 2.50
N LEU A 301 -10.90 9.21 3.02
CA LEU A 301 -11.71 10.17 3.79
C LEU A 301 -12.86 10.77 2.98
N ARG A 302 -12.63 11.03 1.68
CA ARG A 302 -13.65 11.53 0.74
C ARG A 302 -14.77 10.50 0.51
N VAL A 303 -14.41 9.23 0.28
CA VAL A 303 -15.37 8.14 0.12
C VAL A 303 -16.28 8.00 1.35
N GLN A 304 -15.71 8.17 2.56
CA GLN A 304 -16.45 8.09 3.82
C GLN A 304 -17.26 9.37 4.15
N ASN A 305 -17.31 10.38 3.26
CA ASN A 305 -17.96 11.68 3.48
C ASN A 305 -17.52 12.39 4.78
N VAL A 306 -16.33 12.03 5.29
CA VAL A 306 -15.73 12.71 6.44
C VAL A 306 -15.21 14.06 5.97
N GLY A 307 -15.34 15.06 6.83
CA GLY A 307 -14.91 16.40 6.50
C GLY A 307 -13.42 16.45 6.27
N GLN A 308 -13.00 17.45 5.50
CA GLN A 308 -11.62 17.66 5.10
C GLN A 308 -10.61 17.44 6.24
N GLY A 309 -9.51 16.71 5.96
CA GLY A 309 -8.41 16.59 6.91
C GLY A 309 -7.70 17.94 7.07
N ASP A 310 -7.25 18.27 8.29
CA ASP A 310 -6.40 19.45 8.51
C ASP A 310 -4.97 19.11 8.07
N LEU A 311 -4.78 19.07 6.74
CA LEU A 311 -3.56 18.61 6.10
C LEU A 311 -2.44 19.64 6.27
N CYS A 312 -1.68 19.47 7.34
CA CYS A 312 -0.42 20.14 7.57
C CYS A 312 0.65 19.13 8.02
N PRO A 313 1.96 19.41 7.82
CA PRO A 313 3.02 18.48 8.21
C PRO A 313 3.04 18.14 9.71
N GLU A 314 2.47 18.99 10.57
CA GLU A 314 2.38 18.76 12.01
C GLU A 314 1.25 17.78 12.42
N ASN A 315 0.28 17.52 11.53
CA ASN A 315 -0.82 16.55 11.72
C ASN A 315 -0.61 15.25 10.92
N LEU A 316 0.54 15.11 10.28
CA LEU A 316 0.96 13.88 9.60
C LEU A 316 1.97 13.18 10.49
N LEU A 317 1.56 12.05 11.06
CA LEU A 317 2.39 11.24 11.95
C LEU A 317 3.19 10.23 11.16
N LEU A 318 4.42 9.97 11.58
CA LEU A 318 5.22 8.86 11.08
C LEU A 318 5.27 7.77 12.15
N VAL A 319 4.86 6.56 11.78
CA VAL A 319 4.88 5.36 12.63
C VAL A 319 5.76 4.31 11.97
N GLN A 320 6.42 3.49 12.78
CA GLN A 320 7.30 2.45 12.26
C GLN A 320 6.45 1.27 11.77
N CYS A 321 6.73 0.77 10.56
CA CYS A 321 6.05 -0.42 10.05
C CYS A 321 6.39 -1.65 10.92
N PRO A 322 5.43 -2.57 11.16
CA PRO A 322 5.67 -3.83 11.87
C PRO A 322 6.43 -4.84 10.98
N CYS A 323 7.60 -4.45 10.48
CA CYS A 323 8.46 -5.34 9.70
C CYS A 323 9.38 -6.15 10.63
N PRO A 324 9.57 -7.47 10.40
CA PRO A 324 10.48 -8.27 11.20
C PRO A 324 11.94 -7.79 11.05
N PRO A 325 12.72 -7.75 12.13
CA PRO A 325 14.05 -7.13 12.13
C PRO A 325 15.11 -8.02 11.48
N ARG A 326 15.10 -8.19 10.14
CA ARG A 326 16.31 -8.69 9.42
C ARG A 326 16.46 -8.50 7.91
N SER A 327 15.43 -8.25 7.11
CA SER A 327 15.55 -8.37 5.64
C SER A 327 16.00 -7.13 4.87
N GLN A 328 15.89 -5.92 5.43
CA GLN A 328 16.27 -4.67 4.75
C GLN A 328 17.72 -4.23 5.03
N GLN A 329 18.65 -5.16 5.33
CA GLN A 329 20.07 -4.84 5.55
C GLN A 329 20.85 -4.61 4.23
N GLY A 330 20.26 -3.79 3.35
CA GLY A 330 20.88 -3.23 2.16
C GLY A 330 21.36 -1.79 2.38
N LYS A 331 21.89 -1.15 1.32
CA LYS A 331 22.46 0.21 1.37
C LYS A 331 21.49 1.32 1.79
N GLU A 332 20.18 1.08 1.79
CA GLU A 332 19.16 2.10 2.10
C GLU A 332 18.86 2.22 3.60
N ALA A 333 18.90 1.11 4.36
CA ALA A 333 18.80 1.15 5.82
C ALA A 333 20.02 1.83 6.45
N SER A 334 21.22 1.67 5.88
CA SER A 334 22.43 2.38 6.32
C SER A 334 22.46 3.87 5.96
N LEU A 335 21.49 4.36 5.17
CA LEU A 335 21.25 5.79 4.91
C LEU A 335 20.14 6.38 5.80
N GLY A 336 19.53 5.58 6.69
CA GLY A 336 18.41 6.03 7.54
C GLY A 336 17.10 6.29 6.77
N LEU A 337 16.95 5.68 5.59
CA LEU A 337 15.85 5.95 4.64
C LEU A 337 14.79 4.83 4.58
N SER A 338 14.54 4.13 5.70
CA SER A 338 13.43 3.18 5.79
C SER A 338 12.10 3.91 5.63
N LEU A 339 11.24 3.46 4.70
CA LEU A 339 9.89 4.02 4.49
C LEU A 339 9.02 3.83 5.75
N PRO A 340 8.58 4.91 6.42
CA PRO A 340 7.62 4.81 7.49
C PRO A 340 6.19 4.80 6.95
N ARG A 341 5.28 4.28 7.78
CA ARG A 341 3.85 4.39 7.56
C ARG A 341 3.40 5.78 8.04
N LEU A 342 2.74 6.52 7.16
CA LEU A 342 2.29 7.89 7.41
C LEU A 342 0.80 7.88 7.74
N LEU A 343 0.42 8.48 8.88
CA LEU A 343 -0.99 8.56 9.33
C LEU A 343 -1.47 10.01 9.37
N ILE A 344 -2.65 10.25 8.78
CA ILE A 344 -3.40 11.48 8.98
C ILE A 344 -4.10 11.38 10.35
N SER A 345 -3.80 12.30 11.29
CA SER A 345 -4.28 12.20 12.68
C SER A 345 -5.45 13.13 13.06
N SER A 346 -5.72 14.14 12.23
CA SER A 346 -6.57 15.28 12.59
C SER A 346 -7.65 15.56 11.54
N PHE A 347 -8.89 15.19 11.86
CA PHE A 347 -10.07 15.42 11.00
C PHE A 347 -10.94 16.52 11.60
N PHE A 348 -10.53 17.77 11.40
CA PHE A 348 -11.31 18.93 11.82
C PHE A 348 -12.30 19.33 10.74
N LYS A 349 -13.60 19.00 10.95
CA LYS A 349 -14.65 19.86 10.36
C LYS A 349 -14.51 21.23 11.01
N VAL A 350 -14.08 22.24 10.24
CA VAL A 350 -14.21 23.65 10.61
C VAL A 350 -15.70 23.94 10.76
N LYS A 351 -16.23 23.79 11.98
CA LYS A 351 -17.47 24.47 12.35
C LYS A 351 -17.13 25.94 12.39
N ASP A 352 -17.80 26.73 11.55
CA ASP A 352 -17.73 28.19 11.54
C ASP A 352 -18.05 28.78 12.92
N LYS A 353 -17.04 28.87 13.78
CA LYS A 353 -17.04 29.80 14.90
C LYS A 353 -16.65 31.15 14.35
N ARG A 354 -17.64 31.87 13.78
CA ARG A 354 -17.56 33.32 13.62
C ARG A 354 -17.07 33.91 14.94
N ARG A 355 -15.84 34.42 14.95
CA ARG A 355 -15.22 34.95 16.16
C ARG A 355 -15.84 36.31 16.44
N THR A 356 -16.78 36.36 17.38
CA THR A 356 -17.28 37.61 17.95
C THR A 356 -16.18 38.28 18.78
N CYS A 357 -15.34 39.09 18.12
CA CYS A 357 -14.60 40.20 18.73
C CYS A 357 -14.24 41.21 17.64
N SER A 358 -14.85 42.39 17.71
CA SER A 358 -14.63 43.50 16.78
C SER A 358 -13.31 44.21 17.08
N THR A 359 -12.50 44.44 16.05
CA THR A 359 -11.82 45.73 15.85
C THR A 359 -11.93 46.10 14.37
N SER A 360 -12.06 47.40 14.09
CA SER A 360 -12.75 47.91 12.92
C SER A 360 -11.83 48.28 11.75
N GLN A 361 -11.48 47.32 10.86
CA GLN A 361 -11.09 47.65 9.47
C GLN A 361 -11.23 46.52 8.42
N GLU A 362 -12.10 45.51 8.60
CA GLU A 362 -12.28 44.40 7.64
C GLU A 362 -13.76 44.08 7.29
N GLN A 363 -14.62 45.09 7.17
CA GLN A 363 -16.07 44.90 6.94
C GLN A 363 -16.55 44.99 5.47
N ASP A 364 -15.77 44.51 4.48
CA ASP A 364 -16.21 44.49 3.06
C ASP A 364 -16.51 43.10 2.47
N TRP A 365 -16.01 42.01 3.06
CA TRP A 365 -16.12 40.67 2.47
C TRP A 365 -17.36 39.84 2.88
N THR A 366 -18.41 40.47 3.43
CA THR A 366 -19.66 39.78 3.85
C THR A 366 -20.92 40.23 3.10
N LYS A 367 -20.78 40.86 1.93
CA LYS A 367 -21.88 41.14 0.99
C LYS A 367 -21.57 40.67 -0.44
N GLY A 368 -21.43 39.35 -0.63
CA GLY A 368 -21.35 38.75 -1.96
C GLY A 368 -21.06 37.26 -1.92
N LEU A 369 -22.07 36.45 -2.31
CA LEU A 369 -22.07 34.99 -2.38
C LEU A 369 -21.87 34.23 -1.05
N ALA A 370 -22.86 33.40 -0.72
CA ALA A 370 -22.69 32.31 0.24
C ALA A 370 -21.79 31.23 -0.39
N VAL A 371 -20.53 31.17 0.03
CA VAL A 371 -19.58 30.15 -0.41
C VAL A 371 -19.70 28.92 0.51
N PRO A 372 -20.11 27.73 0.01
CA PRO A 372 -20.00 26.50 0.79
C PRO A 372 -18.50 26.16 1.00
N PRO A 373 -18.13 25.45 2.09
CA PRO A 373 -16.74 25.05 2.31
C PRO A 373 -16.25 24.19 1.15
N SER A 374 -15.40 24.77 0.29
CA SER A 374 -15.12 24.18 -1.02
C SER A 374 -14.24 22.93 -0.91
N PRO A 375 -14.54 21.83 -1.63
CA PRO A 375 -13.77 20.57 -1.62
C PRO A 375 -12.43 20.67 -2.39
N VAL A 376 -11.79 21.83 -2.33
CA VAL A 376 -10.79 22.34 -3.27
C VAL A 376 -9.49 22.73 -2.55
N ALA A 377 -9.46 22.59 -1.22
CA ALA A 377 -8.32 22.96 -0.37
C ALA A 377 -7.36 21.78 -0.10
N ASP A 378 -7.76 20.51 -0.26
CA ASP A 378 -6.86 19.37 -0.11
C ASP A 378 -5.79 19.35 -1.21
N GLU A 379 -6.22 19.54 -2.46
CA GLU A 379 -5.34 19.65 -3.61
C GLU A 379 -4.30 20.77 -3.41
N LEU A 380 -4.72 21.91 -2.86
CA LEU A 380 -3.81 23.00 -2.50
C LEU A 380 -2.86 22.59 -1.37
N ASN A 381 -3.36 21.96 -0.32
CA ASN A 381 -2.54 21.54 0.81
C ASN A 381 -1.50 20.48 0.39
N VAL A 382 -1.84 19.53 -0.49
CA VAL A 382 -0.86 18.59 -1.08
C VAL A 382 0.13 19.33 -1.97
N GLY A 383 -0.31 20.30 -2.78
CA GLY A 383 0.56 21.16 -3.56
C GLY A 383 1.59 21.91 -2.71
N MET A 384 1.15 22.50 -1.59
CA MET A 384 1.99 23.16 -0.58
C MET A 384 2.94 22.17 0.11
N LEU A 385 2.45 20.98 0.43
CA LEU A 385 3.21 19.93 1.10
C LEU A 385 4.39 19.45 0.24
N ILE A 386 4.26 19.40 -1.09
CA ILE A 386 5.37 19.09 -2.00
C ILE A 386 6.54 20.07 -1.81
N TYR A 387 6.26 21.38 -1.79
CA TYR A 387 7.30 22.41 -1.55
C TYR A 387 7.95 22.24 -0.18
N GLN A 388 7.15 22.02 0.87
CA GLN A 388 7.64 21.83 2.23
C GLN A 388 8.56 20.60 2.34
N ILE A 389 8.15 19.43 1.84
CA ILE A 389 8.99 18.22 1.86
C ILE A 389 10.26 18.42 1.03
N LEU A 390 10.20 19.14 -0.09
CA LEU A 390 11.37 19.48 -0.90
C LEU A 390 12.24 20.60 -0.32
N HIS A 391 11.94 21.09 0.89
CA HIS A 391 12.69 22.15 1.58
C HIS A 391 12.74 23.46 0.77
N VAL A 392 11.63 23.81 0.12
CA VAL A 392 11.44 25.08 -0.59
C VAL A 392 10.36 25.88 0.12
N ASP A 393 10.71 27.07 0.61
CA ASP A 393 9.76 27.93 1.31
C ASP A 393 8.63 28.39 0.39
N ILE A 394 7.39 28.16 0.81
CA ILE A 394 6.19 28.61 0.13
C ILE A 394 5.20 29.20 1.14
N SER A 395 4.61 30.36 0.81
CA SER A 395 3.53 30.97 1.56
C SER A 395 2.21 30.79 0.82
N LEU A 396 1.09 30.80 1.54
CA LEU A 396 -0.25 30.75 0.93
C LEU A 396 -0.47 31.95 -0.01
N GLU A 397 0.08 33.13 0.33
CA GLU A 397 0.06 34.31 -0.54
C GLU A 397 0.77 34.08 -1.89
N ASN A 398 1.89 33.35 -1.89
CA ASN A 398 2.63 33.01 -3.10
C ASN A 398 1.94 31.92 -3.91
N ALA A 399 1.33 30.93 -3.24
CA ALA A 399 0.60 29.84 -3.89
C ALA A 399 -0.69 30.29 -4.58
N LEU A 400 -1.47 31.15 -3.91
CA LEU A 400 -2.63 31.82 -4.52
C LEU A 400 -2.19 32.97 -5.46
N GLY A 401 -0.96 33.46 -5.28
CA GLY A 401 -0.24 34.37 -6.16
C GLY A 401 -0.73 35.81 -6.08
N PHE A 402 -1.06 36.28 -4.88
CA PHE A 402 -1.54 37.65 -4.62
C PHE A 402 -0.47 38.73 -4.83
N ARG A 403 0.83 38.40 -4.71
CA ARG A 403 1.94 39.34 -4.93
C ARG A 403 2.81 39.05 -6.15
N SER A 404 2.84 37.81 -6.62
CA SER A 404 3.62 37.39 -7.78
C SER A 404 2.90 36.26 -8.52
N ASN A 405 2.84 36.35 -9.85
CA ASN A 405 2.22 35.34 -10.71
C ASN A 405 3.10 34.09 -10.93
N ARG A 406 4.14 33.88 -10.11
CA ARG A 406 5.10 32.78 -10.26
C ARG A 406 5.27 32.06 -8.91
N LEU A 407 5.02 30.76 -8.93
CA LEU A 407 5.38 29.87 -7.82
C LEU A 407 6.91 29.83 -7.66
N PRO A 408 7.44 29.54 -6.45
CA PRO A 408 8.87 29.33 -6.25
C PRO A 408 9.39 28.20 -7.16
N GLU A 409 10.66 28.27 -7.57
CA GLU A 409 11.24 27.21 -8.40
C GLU A 409 11.77 26.05 -7.56
N ILE A 410 11.19 24.87 -7.74
CA ILE A 410 11.74 23.60 -7.22
C ILE A 410 13.02 23.27 -8.00
N PRO A 411 14.20 23.14 -7.34
CA PRO A 411 15.45 22.81 -8.02
C PRO A 411 15.46 21.36 -8.55
N SER A 412 15.96 21.16 -9.77
CA SER A 412 16.12 19.81 -10.35
C SER A 412 17.34 19.10 -9.77
N ARG A 413 17.15 18.26 -8.75
CA ARG A 413 18.21 17.51 -8.05
C ARG A 413 18.16 16.00 -8.31
N SER A 414 17.06 15.49 -8.85
CA SER A 414 16.88 14.07 -9.15
C SER A 414 15.90 13.83 -10.31
N ILE A 415 15.69 12.55 -10.67
CA ILE A 415 14.68 12.12 -11.65
C ILE A 415 13.24 12.43 -11.22
N TYR A 416 12.99 12.66 -9.92
CA TYR A 416 11.67 12.95 -9.37
C TYR A 416 11.37 14.46 -9.36
N SER A 417 12.39 15.33 -9.28
CA SER A 417 12.20 16.78 -9.05
C SER A 417 11.32 17.45 -10.11
N THR A 418 11.56 17.14 -11.40
CA THR A 418 10.77 17.69 -12.51
C THR A 418 9.31 17.25 -12.44
N GLY A 419 9.07 15.98 -12.07
CA GLY A 419 7.73 15.42 -11.90
C GLY A 419 6.99 16.01 -10.71
N LEU A 420 7.66 16.14 -9.56
CA LEU A 420 7.12 16.78 -8.36
C LEU A 420 6.85 18.28 -8.58
N LYS A 421 7.74 18.98 -9.29
CA LYS A 421 7.52 20.37 -9.73
C LYS A 421 6.28 20.49 -10.62
N HIS A 422 6.13 19.59 -11.59
CA HIS A 422 4.96 19.58 -12.47
C HIS A 422 3.67 19.28 -11.70
N LEU A 423 3.67 18.25 -10.85
CA LEU A 423 2.53 17.91 -9.99
C LEU A 423 2.13 19.07 -9.07
N ALA A 424 3.10 19.76 -8.45
CA ALA A 424 2.83 20.92 -7.61
C ALA A 424 2.23 22.09 -8.40
N MET A 425 2.65 22.34 -9.66
CA MET A 425 2.02 23.33 -10.53
C MET A 425 0.57 22.97 -10.90
N LEU A 426 0.29 21.68 -11.14
CA LEU A 426 -1.06 21.19 -11.44
C LEU A 426 -1.99 21.27 -10.21
N LEU A 427 -1.48 20.99 -9.01
CA LEU A 427 -2.22 21.06 -7.75
C LEU A 427 -2.44 22.50 -7.26
N LEU A 428 -1.47 23.39 -7.47
CA LEU A 428 -1.57 24.82 -7.16
C LEU A 428 -2.18 25.64 -8.30
N HIS A 429 -2.83 24.99 -9.28
CA HIS A 429 -3.43 25.69 -10.40
C HIS A 429 -4.57 26.62 -9.93
N ARG A 430 -4.53 27.90 -10.34
CA ARG A 430 -5.49 28.94 -9.90
C ARG A 430 -6.94 28.61 -10.22
N ASP A 431 -7.20 28.26 -11.47
CA ASP A 431 -8.50 27.81 -11.97
C ASP A 431 -8.79 26.40 -11.40
N PRO A 432 -9.83 26.22 -10.56
CA PRO A 432 -10.17 24.92 -10.00
C PRO A 432 -10.57 23.90 -11.07
N CYS A 433 -11.08 24.32 -12.23
CA CYS A 433 -11.48 23.42 -13.32
C CYS A 433 -10.29 22.82 -14.08
N LYS A 434 -9.08 23.38 -13.89
CA LYS A 434 -7.82 22.89 -14.46
C LYS A 434 -6.90 22.27 -13.41
N ARG A 435 -7.30 22.30 -12.14
CA ARG A 435 -6.55 21.68 -11.04
C ARG A 435 -6.76 20.17 -11.09
N VAL A 436 -5.68 19.42 -10.93
CA VAL A 436 -5.79 17.96 -10.86
C VAL A 436 -6.40 17.51 -9.54
N SER A 437 -7.22 16.46 -9.58
CA SER A 437 -7.78 15.84 -8.37
C SER A 437 -6.70 15.09 -7.59
N ILE A 438 -6.98 14.76 -6.31
CA ILE A 438 -6.11 13.86 -5.53
C ILE A 438 -5.92 12.49 -6.21
N GLU A 439 -6.94 11.93 -6.88
CA GLU A 439 -6.81 10.66 -7.61
C GLU A 439 -5.84 10.76 -8.81
N GLN A 440 -5.87 11.89 -9.52
CA GLN A 440 -4.90 12.19 -10.57
C GLN A 440 -3.50 12.41 -9.99
N ALA A 441 -3.38 13.07 -8.83
CA ALA A 441 -2.11 13.25 -8.12
C ALA A 441 -1.52 11.92 -7.63
N ARG A 442 -2.35 11.03 -7.05
CA ARG A 442 -2.00 9.64 -6.70
C ARG A 442 -1.45 8.91 -7.91
N SER A 443 -2.16 8.97 -9.03
CA SER A 443 -1.77 8.30 -10.27
C SER A 443 -0.47 8.87 -10.86
N ILE A 444 -0.26 10.19 -10.80
CA ILE A 444 1.01 10.84 -11.18
C ILE A 444 2.16 10.35 -10.28
N LEU A 445 1.97 10.29 -8.96
CA LEU A 445 2.97 9.79 -8.02
C LEU A 445 3.31 8.30 -8.27
N GLN A 446 2.31 7.47 -8.58
CA GLN A 446 2.52 6.06 -8.94
C GLN A 446 3.36 5.93 -10.23
N VAL A 447 3.08 6.72 -11.27
CA VAL A 447 3.89 6.77 -12.49
C VAL A 447 5.30 7.31 -12.20
N LEU A 448 5.43 8.30 -11.32
CA LEU A 448 6.73 8.80 -10.86
C LEU A 448 7.51 7.78 -10.02
N LEU A 449 6.88 6.78 -9.40
CA LEU A 449 7.55 5.76 -8.60
C LEU A 449 7.91 4.50 -9.41
N TRP A 450 6.97 3.98 -10.21
CA TRP A 450 7.09 2.67 -10.89
C TRP A 450 6.99 2.71 -12.43
N GLY A 451 6.74 3.90 -13.00
CA GLY A 451 6.59 4.10 -14.46
C GLY A 451 5.15 3.93 -14.95
N PRO A 452 4.90 3.98 -16.27
CA PRO A 452 5.90 3.98 -17.35
C PRO A 452 6.66 5.32 -17.45
N ARG A 453 7.95 5.24 -17.81
CA ARG A 453 8.84 6.41 -17.93
C ARG A 453 8.86 6.96 -19.36
N GLN A 454 9.32 8.20 -19.54
CA GLN A 454 9.34 8.88 -20.83
C GLN A 454 10.17 8.13 -21.89
N GLU A 455 11.21 7.38 -21.49
CA GLU A 455 12.05 6.59 -22.39
C GLU A 455 11.27 5.46 -23.10
N LEU A 456 10.17 4.97 -22.52
CA LEU A 456 9.27 4.01 -23.19
C LEU A 456 8.67 4.62 -24.47
N PHE A 457 8.40 5.92 -24.45
CA PHE A 457 7.77 6.66 -25.55
C PHE A 457 8.78 7.25 -26.54
N ALA A 458 10.07 7.25 -26.20
CA ALA A 458 11.14 7.72 -27.09
C ALA A 458 11.34 6.81 -28.32
N ARG A 459 10.98 5.52 -28.23
CA ARG A 459 11.10 4.53 -29.33
C ARG A 459 9.76 4.01 -29.85
N SER A 460 8.69 4.18 -29.09
CA SER A 460 7.37 3.62 -29.39
C SER A 460 6.29 4.68 -29.26
N LYS A 461 5.36 4.75 -30.23
CA LYS A 461 4.20 5.66 -30.13
C LYS A 461 3.39 5.33 -28.88
N LYS A 462 3.01 6.35 -28.10
CA LYS A 462 2.11 6.18 -26.95
C LYS A 462 0.73 5.75 -27.45
N THR A 463 0.42 4.46 -27.30
CA THR A 463 -0.88 3.86 -27.66
C THR A 463 -1.47 3.11 -26.45
N LEU A 464 -2.79 2.96 -26.42
CA LEU A 464 -3.47 2.18 -25.38
C LEU A 464 -2.97 0.72 -25.34
N THR A 465 -2.73 0.12 -26.50
CA THR A 465 -2.17 -1.23 -26.62
C THR A 465 -0.80 -1.36 -25.97
N LEU A 466 0.12 -0.42 -26.23
CA LEU A 466 1.45 -0.42 -25.60
C LEU A 466 1.36 -0.32 -24.07
N LEU A 467 0.47 0.56 -23.58
CA LEU A 467 0.27 0.76 -22.14
C LEU A 467 -0.36 -0.48 -21.49
N ARG A 468 -1.33 -1.12 -22.14
CA ARG A 468 -1.93 -2.38 -21.67
C ARG A 468 -0.87 -3.47 -21.54
N THR A 469 -0.10 -3.75 -22.60
CA THR A 469 0.98 -4.76 -22.57
C THR A 469 2.05 -4.42 -21.54
N TRP A 470 2.36 -3.13 -21.32
CA TRP A 470 3.28 -2.72 -20.25
C TRP A 470 2.74 -3.05 -18.85
N VAL A 471 1.45 -2.81 -18.58
CA VAL A 471 0.80 -3.19 -17.31
C VAL A 471 0.81 -4.70 -17.11
N GLU A 472 0.45 -5.47 -18.13
CA GLU A 472 0.42 -6.94 -18.10
C GLU A 472 1.80 -7.52 -17.76
N VAL A 473 2.85 -7.06 -18.44
CA VAL A 473 4.24 -7.47 -18.14
C VAL A 473 4.66 -7.04 -16.73
N LYS A 474 4.28 -5.85 -16.26
CA LYS A 474 4.59 -5.39 -14.91
C LYS A 474 3.88 -6.21 -13.82
N ARG A 475 2.62 -6.59 -14.03
CA ARG A 475 1.88 -7.49 -13.13
C ARG A 475 2.57 -8.85 -13.01
N ALA A 476 2.97 -9.43 -14.14
CA ALA A 476 3.72 -10.69 -14.17
C ALA A 476 5.07 -10.60 -13.41
N LEU A 477 5.87 -9.56 -13.67
CA LEU A 477 7.15 -9.35 -13.00
C LEU A 477 7.02 -9.09 -11.49
N LEU A 478 5.97 -8.37 -11.07
CA LEU A 478 5.69 -8.12 -9.66
C LEU A 478 5.33 -9.42 -8.92
N LEU A 479 4.50 -10.27 -9.52
CA LEU A 479 4.16 -11.58 -8.97
C LEU A 479 5.36 -12.52 -8.91
N LEU A 480 6.24 -12.49 -9.92
CA LEU A 480 7.49 -13.24 -9.91
C LEU A 480 8.40 -12.80 -8.76
N LYS A 481 8.58 -11.47 -8.54
CA LYS A 481 9.32 -10.93 -7.39
C LYS A 481 8.78 -11.46 -6.05
N PHE A 482 7.46 -11.55 -5.88
CA PHE A 482 6.87 -12.10 -4.66
C PHE A 482 7.15 -13.61 -4.50
N ALA A 483 7.05 -14.39 -5.59
CA ALA A 483 7.37 -15.81 -5.57
C ALA A 483 8.85 -16.05 -5.19
N GLU A 484 9.78 -15.32 -5.82
CA GLU A 484 11.21 -15.37 -5.52
C GLU A 484 11.52 -14.97 -4.06
N ASN A 485 10.92 -13.87 -3.58
CA ASN A 485 11.06 -13.44 -2.19
C ASN A 485 10.55 -14.50 -1.19
N SER A 486 9.43 -15.17 -1.51
CA SER A 486 8.86 -16.22 -0.65
C SER A 486 9.67 -17.53 -0.64
N ALA A 487 10.45 -17.79 -1.69
CA ALA A 487 11.36 -18.93 -1.77
C ALA A 487 12.73 -18.63 -1.12
N GLY A 488 13.13 -17.35 -1.06
CA GLY A 488 14.31 -16.90 -0.35
C GLY A 488 14.07 -16.69 1.15
N ALA A 489 15.14 -16.42 1.89
CA ALA A 489 15.06 -15.95 3.29
C ALA A 489 14.74 -14.43 3.38
N VAL A 490 14.04 -13.89 2.38
CA VAL A 490 13.60 -12.49 2.38
C VAL A 490 12.36 -12.40 3.26
N GLY A 491 12.34 -11.40 4.15
CA GLY A 491 11.23 -11.20 5.09
C GLY A 491 9.90 -10.88 4.41
N SER A 492 8.84 -10.79 5.22
CA SER A 492 7.50 -10.47 4.72
C SER A 492 7.48 -9.16 3.89
N PRO A 493 6.62 -9.10 2.87
CA PRO A 493 6.47 -7.93 2.01
C PRO A 493 6.15 -6.66 2.81
N GLY A 494 6.80 -5.54 2.47
CA GLY A 494 6.69 -4.29 3.22
C GLY A 494 5.63 -3.32 2.69
N LEU A 495 5.64 -2.12 3.26
CA LEU A 495 4.74 -1.03 2.86
C LEU A 495 4.96 -0.58 1.40
N GLU A 496 6.19 -0.59 0.87
CA GLU A 496 6.43 -0.25 -0.54
C GLU A 496 5.86 -1.33 -1.48
N GLU A 497 6.01 -2.62 -1.14
CA GLU A 497 5.34 -3.72 -1.85
C GLU A 497 3.82 -3.54 -1.88
N TRP A 498 3.19 -3.17 -0.76
CA TRP A 498 1.75 -2.89 -0.71
C TRP A 498 1.35 -1.72 -1.61
N LEU A 499 2.05 -0.58 -1.54
CA LEU A 499 1.77 0.59 -2.39
C LEU A 499 1.91 0.25 -3.88
N CYS A 500 2.92 -0.55 -4.25
CA CYS A 500 3.13 -1.05 -5.60
C CYS A 500 2.02 -2.01 -6.04
N CYS A 501 1.57 -2.92 -5.16
CA CYS A 501 0.42 -3.79 -5.41
C CYS A 501 -0.86 -3.01 -5.67
N GLN A 502 -1.20 -2.02 -4.84
CA GLN A 502 -2.42 -1.21 -5.03
C GLN A 502 -2.39 -0.47 -6.38
N TYR A 503 -1.22 0.06 -6.78
CA TYR A 503 -1.06 0.63 -8.12
C TYR A 503 -1.35 -0.39 -9.23
N PHE A 504 -0.66 -1.54 -9.25
CA PHE A 504 -0.82 -2.51 -10.33
C PHE A 504 -2.15 -3.27 -10.29
N LYS A 505 -2.84 -3.32 -9.15
CA LYS A 505 -4.22 -3.81 -9.00
C LYS A 505 -5.24 -2.92 -9.71
N GLU A 506 -5.12 -1.60 -9.57
CA GLU A 506 -6.13 -0.64 -10.04
C GLU A 506 -5.83 -0.02 -11.41
N VAL A 507 -4.56 0.06 -11.81
CA VAL A 507 -4.16 0.79 -13.02
C VAL A 507 -4.75 0.22 -14.30
N THR A 508 -5.25 1.12 -15.16
CA THR A 508 -5.71 0.83 -16.52
C THR A 508 -4.85 1.59 -17.55
N GLU A 509 -4.84 1.11 -18.79
CA GLU A 509 -4.20 1.80 -19.91
C GLU A 509 -4.77 3.19 -20.18
N HIS A 510 -6.05 3.42 -19.85
CA HIS A 510 -6.70 4.72 -20.00
C HIS A 510 -6.21 5.72 -18.94
N THR A 511 -6.13 5.30 -17.68
CA THR A 511 -5.54 6.09 -16.58
C THR A 511 -4.10 6.43 -16.91
N LEU A 512 -3.29 5.46 -17.36
CA LEU A 512 -1.91 5.70 -17.80
C LEU A 512 -1.82 6.68 -18.95
N TYR A 513 -2.67 6.57 -19.96
CA TYR A 513 -2.62 7.45 -21.14
C TYR A 513 -2.86 8.92 -20.75
N GLN A 514 -3.82 9.17 -19.85
CA GLN A 514 -4.14 10.48 -19.31
C GLN A 514 -3.00 11.02 -18.42
N VAL A 515 -2.52 10.23 -17.46
CA VAL A 515 -1.46 10.63 -16.53
C VAL A 515 -0.16 10.95 -17.26
N THR A 516 0.24 10.10 -18.20
CA THR A 516 1.41 10.33 -19.07
C THR A 516 1.17 11.38 -20.17
N GLN A 517 -0.05 11.93 -20.29
CA GLN A 517 -0.32 13.12 -21.12
C GLN A 517 -0.21 14.41 -20.31
N ALA A 518 -0.45 14.34 -19.00
CA ALA A 518 -0.23 15.45 -18.08
C ALA A 518 1.26 15.58 -17.71
N LEU A 519 1.95 14.46 -17.49
CA LEU A 519 3.30 14.43 -16.90
C LEU A 519 4.48 14.66 -17.86
N TYR A 520 4.32 14.39 -19.17
CA TYR A 520 5.40 14.32 -20.16
C TYR A 520 5.16 15.19 -21.40
#